data_AF-A0A377BE51-F1
#
_entry.id   AF-A0A377BE51-F1
#
_cell.length_a   1.000
_cell.length_b   1.000
_cell.length_c   1.000
_cell.angle_alpha   90.00
_cell.angle_beta   90.00
_cell.angle_gamma   90.00
#
_symmetry.space_group_name_H-M   'P 1'
#
loop_
_entity.id
_entity.type
_entity.pdbx_description
1 polymer ?
#
loop_
_entity_poly.entity_id
_entity_poly.type
_entity_poly.pdbx_seq_one_letter_code
_entity_poly.pdbx_strand_id
1 'polypeptide(L)'
;MSFFASTLADFHDGGSGLLNIPCVPHASGWRTCSGVNPPATEKDTVSITIRKPSGIFISHDKFIKQGFYSRVGGLSGDSIMEDNISALITSEYFERVIPESLSQGKTIVFCGGTGSGKTTFANACLEYIPHHLRCISIEDTDEAKFRFHKNHVKLYYPQRVRVRLFLRSLLRSCFRMNPDRIL
;
A
#
# COMPACT_ATOMS: atom_id res chain seq x y z
N MET A 1 8.48 -17.45 15.26
CA MET A 1 7.46 -16.64 14.55
C MET A 1 6.69 -17.42 13.48
N SER A 2 7.21 -18.52 12.91
CA SER A 2 6.48 -19.31 11.91
C SER A 2 5.20 -19.97 12.45
N PHE A 3 5.17 -20.36 13.73
CA PHE A 3 4.02 -21.04 14.35
C PHE A 3 2.69 -20.29 14.23
N PHE A 4 2.65 -18.96 14.40
CA PHE A 4 1.38 -18.24 14.35
C PHE A 4 0.79 -18.15 12.94
N ALA A 5 1.65 -17.90 11.94
CA ALA A 5 1.24 -17.86 10.54
C ALA A 5 0.94 -19.26 9.99
N SER A 6 1.69 -20.29 10.40
CA SER A 6 1.39 -21.69 10.06
C SER A 6 0.11 -22.16 10.72
N THR A 7 -0.14 -21.85 12.00
CA THR A 7 -1.43 -22.17 12.65
C THR A 7 -2.60 -21.47 11.98
N LEU A 8 -2.42 -20.24 11.50
CA LEU A 8 -3.42 -19.55 10.67
C LEU A 8 -3.65 -20.26 9.33
N ALA A 9 -2.59 -20.76 8.69
CA ALA A 9 -2.64 -21.48 7.41
C ALA A 9 -3.20 -22.89 7.50
N ASP A 10 -2.78 -23.66 8.50
CA ASP A 10 -3.22 -25.03 8.76
C ASP A 10 -4.70 -25.09 9.12
N PHE A 11 -5.26 -23.97 9.58
CA PHE A 11 -6.68 -23.84 9.90
C PHE A 11 -7.57 -23.70 8.64
N HIS A 12 -7.04 -23.32 7.47
CA HIS A 12 -7.81 -23.30 6.22
C HIS A 12 -6.93 -23.59 4.99
N ASP A 13 -7.10 -24.80 4.45
CA ASP A 13 -6.64 -25.35 3.17
C ASP A 13 -5.45 -24.68 2.44
N GLY A 14 -4.30 -25.35 2.55
CA GLY A 14 -3.50 -25.68 1.37
C GLY A 14 -2.49 -24.62 0.91
N GLY A 15 -1.34 -24.56 1.60
CA GLY A 15 0.00 -24.48 0.99
C GLY A 15 0.36 -23.30 0.07
N SER A 16 -0.50 -22.30 -0.11
CA SER A 16 -0.18 -21.12 -0.93
C SER A 16 0.57 -20.08 -0.10
N GLY A 17 1.64 -19.49 -0.65
CA GLY A 17 2.42 -18.44 0.02
C GLY A 17 1.66 -17.13 0.30
N LEU A 18 0.40 -17.06 -0.13
CA LEU A 18 -0.54 -15.97 0.09
C LEU A 18 -1.72 -16.48 0.92
N LEU A 19 -1.80 -16.07 2.18
CA LEU A 19 -2.86 -16.42 3.09
C LEU A 19 -3.96 -15.36 3.02
N ASN A 20 -5.10 -15.70 2.43
CA ASN A 20 -6.33 -14.92 2.61
C ASN A 20 -7.27 -15.74 3.48
N ILE A 21 -7.24 -15.48 4.79
CA ILE A 21 -8.00 -16.25 5.76
C ILE A 21 -9.17 -15.39 6.26
N PRO A 22 -10.42 -15.84 6.12
CA PRO A 22 -11.50 -15.31 6.94
C PRO A 22 -11.19 -15.68 8.40
N CYS A 23 -10.81 -14.70 9.21
CA CYS A 23 -10.52 -14.94 10.62
C CYS A 23 -11.85 -15.20 11.37
N VAL A 24 -11.91 -16.37 12.03
CA VAL A 24 -13.06 -16.96 12.73
C VAL A 24 -13.54 -16.11 13.92
N PRO A 25 -14.81 -16.24 14.39
CA PRO A 25 -15.38 -15.39 15.44
C PRO A 25 -14.56 -15.45 16.72
N HIS A 26 -14.02 -14.30 17.14
CA HIS A 26 -13.66 -14.08 18.54
C HIS A 26 -14.88 -13.51 19.25
N ALA A 27 -14.94 -13.58 20.59
CA ALA A 27 -16.01 -12.98 21.43
C ALA A 27 -16.27 -11.47 21.17
N SER A 28 -15.45 -10.82 20.33
CA SER A 28 -15.55 -9.41 19.91
C SER A 28 -16.05 -9.20 18.46
N GLY A 29 -16.52 -10.25 17.77
CA GLY A 29 -17.00 -10.21 16.37
C GLY A 29 -16.02 -10.79 15.33
N TRP A 30 -16.49 -10.87 14.07
CA TRP A 30 -15.73 -11.34 12.90
C TRP A 30 -14.50 -10.46 12.63
N ARG A 31 -13.40 -11.02 12.11
CA ARG A 31 -12.25 -10.25 11.61
C ARG A 31 -11.79 -10.88 10.30
N THR A 32 -11.19 -10.12 9.40
CA THR A 32 -10.53 -10.72 8.23
C THR A 32 -9.03 -10.55 8.37
N CYS A 33 -8.27 -11.59 8.08
CA CYS A 33 -6.81 -11.56 8.13
C CYS A 33 -6.22 -11.89 6.76
N SER A 34 -5.21 -11.11 6.37
CA SER A 34 -4.40 -11.39 5.20
C SER A 34 -2.96 -11.55 5.65
N GLY A 35 -2.33 -12.63 5.22
CA GLY A 35 -0.96 -13.00 5.53
C GLY A 35 -0.16 -13.21 4.26
N VAL A 36 1.11 -12.80 4.26
CA VAL A 36 2.06 -13.14 3.21
C VAL A 36 3.33 -13.68 3.87
N ASN A 37 3.73 -14.87 3.46
CA ASN A 37 4.88 -15.58 4.01
C ASN A 37 6.07 -15.57 3.03
N PRO A 38 7.30 -15.79 3.51
CA PRO A 38 8.42 -16.12 2.66
C PRO A 38 8.07 -17.34 1.77
N PRO A 39 8.50 -17.38 0.49
CA PRO A 39 9.44 -16.47 -0.17
C PRO A 39 8.80 -15.22 -0.80
N ALA A 40 7.51 -14.96 -0.57
CA ALA A 40 6.80 -13.82 -1.16
C ALA A 40 7.05 -12.49 -0.43
N THR A 41 7.72 -12.52 0.72
CA THR A 41 8.14 -11.37 1.53
C THR A 41 9.64 -11.41 1.77
N GLU A 42 10.19 -10.38 2.44
CA GLU A 42 11.56 -10.39 2.93
C GLU A 42 11.88 -11.65 3.74
N LYS A 43 13.14 -12.08 3.63
CA LYS A 43 13.63 -13.25 4.36
C LYS A 43 13.35 -13.07 5.85
N ASP A 44 12.90 -14.15 6.48
CA ASP A 44 12.59 -14.19 7.91
C ASP A 44 11.49 -13.21 8.35
N THR A 45 10.71 -12.66 7.41
CA THR A 45 9.63 -11.69 7.68
C THR A 45 8.29 -12.20 7.18
N VAL A 46 7.25 -12.08 8.02
CA VAL A 46 5.85 -12.38 7.66
C VAL A 46 5.04 -11.10 7.74
N SER A 47 4.28 -10.79 6.68
CA SER A 47 3.35 -9.66 6.71
C SER A 47 1.97 -10.15 7.13
N ILE A 48 1.39 -9.54 8.17
CA ILE A 48 0.03 -9.83 8.65
C ILE A 48 -0.76 -8.53 8.68
N THR A 49 -1.96 -8.53 8.09
CA THR A 49 -2.92 -7.43 8.16
C THR A 49 -4.23 -7.94 8.71
N ILE A 50 -4.71 -7.34 9.80
CA ILE A 50 -5.99 -7.68 10.43
C ILE A 50 -6.96 -6.52 10.23
N ARG A 51 -8.08 -6.77 9.56
CA ARG A 51 -9.16 -5.80 9.41
C ARG A 51 -10.27 -6.13 10.41
N LYS A 52 -10.54 -5.18 11.31
CA LYS A 52 -11.63 -5.25 12.27
C LYS A 52 -12.87 -4.58 11.65
N PRO A 53 -13.97 -5.29 11.41
CA PRO A 53 -15.21 -4.66 10.98
C PRO A 53 -15.73 -3.75 12.10
N SER A 54 -16.30 -2.60 11.70
CA SER A 54 -17.00 -1.74 12.66
C SER A 54 -18.36 -2.35 12.98
N GLY A 55 -18.59 -2.74 14.23
CA GLY A 55 -19.94 -3.05 14.73
C GLY A 55 -20.77 -1.78 15.04
N ILE A 56 -20.23 -0.60 14.72
CA ILE A 56 -20.86 0.68 15.00
C ILE A 56 -21.84 0.99 13.87
N PHE A 57 -23.13 1.02 14.20
CA PHE A 57 -24.13 1.64 13.35
C PHE A 57 -24.03 3.17 13.50
N ILE A 58 -23.66 3.86 12.42
CA ILE A 58 -23.63 5.32 12.38
C ILE A 58 -24.90 5.76 11.62
N SER A 59 -25.81 6.43 12.32
CA SER A 59 -27.02 6.96 11.70
C SER A 59 -26.69 8.10 10.74
N HIS A 60 -27.54 8.29 9.73
CA HIS A 60 -27.42 9.38 8.78
C HIS A 60 -27.38 10.76 9.47
N ASP A 61 -28.21 10.98 10.49
CA ASP A 61 -28.18 12.23 11.29
C ASP A 61 -26.82 12.50 11.94
N LYS A 62 -26.12 11.44 12.36
CA LYS A 62 -24.79 11.58 12.93
C LYS A 62 -23.78 12.01 11.87
N PHE A 63 -23.89 11.51 10.63
CA PHE A 63 -23.09 12.01 9.52
C PHE A 63 -23.36 13.49 9.23
N ILE A 64 -24.64 13.91 9.21
CA ILE A 64 -25.02 15.31 9.00
C ILE A 64 -24.40 16.20 10.10
N LYS A 65 -24.56 15.83 11.38
CA LYS A 65 -24.02 16.56 12.53
C LYS A 65 -22.49 16.64 12.52
N GLN A 66 -21.82 15.62 11.98
CA GLN A 66 -20.37 15.59 11.80
C GLN A 66 -19.90 16.41 10.59
N GLY A 67 -20.83 17.06 9.87
CA GLY A 67 -20.51 17.85 8.70
C GLY A 67 -20.10 17.00 7.49
N PHE A 68 -20.56 15.75 7.38
CA PHE A 68 -20.20 14.89 6.25
C PHE A 68 -20.46 15.55 4.88
N TYR A 69 -21.57 16.30 4.77
CA TYR A 69 -21.96 17.00 3.56
C TYR A 69 -21.25 18.34 3.33
N SER A 70 -20.47 18.86 4.29
CA SER A 70 -19.71 20.10 4.06
C SER A 70 -18.71 19.97 2.91
N ARG A 71 -18.18 18.75 2.72
CA ARG A 71 -17.26 18.40 1.62
C ARG A 71 -17.95 18.19 0.27
N VAL A 72 -19.25 17.88 0.27
CA VAL A 72 -20.02 17.62 -0.97
C VAL A 72 -20.45 18.93 -1.63
N GLY A 73 -20.66 19.98 -0.84
CA GLY A 73 -21.20 21.24 -1.31
C GLY A 73 -20.20 22.23 -1.91
N GLY A 74 -18.88 22.02 -1.82
CA GLY A 74 -17.88 22.97 -2.33
C GLY A 74 -17.97 24.39 -1.75
N LEU A 75 -18.75 24.61 -0.69
CA LEU A 75 -19.05 25.92 -0.09
C LEU A 75 -18.37 26.06 1.28
N SER A 76 -17.12 25.62 1.36
CA SER A 76 -16.24 25.89 2.50
C SER A 76 -14.80 25.98 1.99
N GLY A 77 -14.50 26.98 1.17
CA GLY A 77 -13.13 27.49 0.99
C GLY A 77 -12.05 26.52 0.51
N ASP A 78 -12.38 25.27 0.17
CA ASP A 78 -11.51 24.41 -0.61
C ASP A 78 -11.62 24.95 -2.02
N SER A 79 -10.67 25.82 -2.35
CA SER A 79 -10.09 25.80 -3.67
C SER A 79 -10.18 24.36 -4.17
N ILE A 80 -10.72 24.15 -5.37
CA ILE A 80 -10.04 23.21 -6.26
C ILE A 80 -8.60 23.65 -6.09
N MET A 81 -7.79 22.93 -5.29
CA MET A 81 -6.38 23.24 -5.12
C MET A 81 -5.93 23.29 -6.56
N GLU A 82 -5.82 24.50 -7.12
CA GLU A 82 -5.42 24.70 -8.51
C GLU A 82 -4.16 23.89 -8.57
N ASP A 83 -4.18 22.83 -9.38
CA ASP A 83 -3.27 21.71 -9.23
C ASP A 83 -1.87 22.33 -9.33
N ASN A 84 -1.23 22.60 -8.19
CA ASN A 84 -0.10 23.53 -8.13
C ASN A 84 1.02 23.02 -9.05
N ILE A 85 1.00 21.71 -9.30
CA ILE A 85 1.82 20.97 -10.24
C ILE A 85 1.66 21.48 -11.69
N SER A 86 0.45 21.74 -12.18
CA SER A 86 0.23 22.30 -13.52
C SER A 86 0.87 23.69 -13.63
N ALA A 87 0.70 24.53 -12.62
CA ALA A 87 1.36 25.84 -12.58
C ALA A 87 2.89 25.69 -12.55
N LEU A 88 3.43 24.76 -11.76
CA LEU A 88 4.86 24.46 -11.72
C LEU A 88 5.41 24.02 -13.08
N ILE A 89 4.65 23.22 -13.85
CA ILE A 89 5.03 22.80 -15.20
C ILE A 89 5.02 23.99 -16.16
N THR A 90 3.96 24.80 -16.16
CA THR A 90 3.85 25.97 -17.03
C THR A 90 4.91 27.03 -16.73
N SER A 91 5.33 27.15 -15.47
CA SER A 91 6.39 28.06 -15.03
C SER A 91 7.79 27.44 -15.07
N GLU A 92 7.96 26.26 -15.67
CA GLU A 92 9.26 25.57 -15.85
C GLU A 92 10.02 25.22 -14.55
N TYR A 93 9.33 25.15 -13.40
CA TYR A 93 9.89 24.71 -12.11
C TYR A 93 9.91 23.18 -11.97
N PHE A 94 10.54 22.50 -12.93
CA PHE A 94 10.52 21.03 -13.05
C PHE A 94 11.09 20.30 -11.83
N GLU A 95 12.06 20.91 -11.14
CA GLU A 95 12.69 20.36 -9.93
C GLU A 95 11.70 20.18 -8.77
N ARG A 96 10.59 20.92 -8.78
CA ARG A 96 9.54 20.84 -7.74
C ARG A 96 8.38 19.93 -8.13
N VAL A 97 8.21 19.64 -9.43
CA VAL A 97 7.09 18.85 -9.94
C VAL A 97 7.02 17.48 -9.28
N ILE A 98 8.13 16.74 -9.23
CA ILE A 98 8.15 15.38 -8.68
C ILE A 98 7.97 15.39 -7.15
N PRO A 99 8.72 16.18 -6.36
CA PRO A 99 8.50 16.28 -4.92
C PRO A 99 7.06 16.63 -4.55
N GLU A 100 6.48 17.64 -5.20
CA GLU A 100 5.10 18.09 -4.91
C GLU A 100 4.05 17.06 -5.35
N SER A 101 4.27 16.39 -6.49
CA SER A 101 3.40 15.30 -6.94
C SER A 101 3.39 14.14 -5.94
N LEU A 102 4.55 13.78 -5.41
CA LEU A 102 4.70 12.68 -4.45
C LEU A 102 4.17 13.04 -3.07
N SER A 103 4.31 14.28 -2.61
CA SER A 103 3.76 14.74 -1.33
C SER A 103 2.22 14.72 -1.36
N GLN A 104 1.62 15.08 -2.51
CA GLN A 104 0.18 15.13 -2.73
C GLN A 104 -0.46 13.79 -3.12
N GLY A 105 0.33 12.74 -3.34
CA GLY A 105 -0.18 11.41 -3.67
C GLY A 105 -0.63 11.20 -5.10
N LYS A 106 -0.05 11.93 -6.04
CA LYS A 106 -0.20 11.67 -7.47
C LYS A 106 0.50 10.35 -7.85
N THR A 107 -0.02 9.70 -8.89
CA THR A 107 0.62 8.54 -9.50
C THR A 107 1.71 8.98 -10.46
N ILE A 108 2.91 8.42 -10.32
CA ILE A 108 4.07 8.71 -11.18
C ILE A 108 4.56 7.43 -11.84
N VAL A 109 4.90 7.51 -13.12
CA VAL A 109 5.49 6.42 -13.89
C VAL A 109 6.83 6.89 -14.44
N PHE A 110 7.91 6.16 -14.10
CA PHE A 110 9.25 6.43 -14.62
C PHE A 110 9.47 5.62 -15.91
N CYS A 111 9.68 6.32 -17.03
CA CYS A 111 9.86 5.72 -18.36
C CYS A 111 11.30 5.94 -18.87
N GLY A 112 11.84 4.98 -19.63
CA GLY A 112 13.21 5.05 -20.18
C GLY A 112 13.81 3.68 -20.47
N GLY A 113 14.89 3.62 -21.26
CA GLY A 113 15.56 2.38 -21.67
C GLY A 113 16.17 1.58 -20.51
N THR A 114 16.56 0.33 -20.75
CA THR A 114 17.29 -0.48 -19.76
C THR A 114 18.61 0.21 -19.37
N GLY A 115 18.93 0.25 -18.07
CA GLY A 115 20.16 0.91 -17.58
C GLY A 115 20.11 2.44 -17.46
N SER A 116 18.99 3.09 -17.81
CA SER A 116 18.83 4.56 -17.70
C SER A 116 18.72 5.13 -16.26
N GLY A 117 18.83 4.28 -15.24
CA GLY A 117 18.76 4.73 -13.83
C GLY A 117 17.34 4.93 -13.27
N LYS A 118 16.29 4.44 -13.93
CA LYS A 118 14.88 4.55 -13.45
C LYS A 118 14.72 4.12 -11.99
N THR A 119 15.17 2.91 -11.66
CA THR A 119 15.08 2.38 -10.29
C THR A 119 15.86 3.27 -9.31
N THR A 120 17.06 3.72 -9.69
CA THR A 120 17.89 4.61 -8.86
C THR A 120 17.15 5.91 -8.55
N PHE A 121 16.55 6.51 -9.57
CA PHE A 121 15.79 7.76 -9.41
C PHE A 121 14.50 7.56 -8.62
N ALA A 122 13.75 6.48 -8.88
CA ALA A 122 12.57 6.11 -8.11
C ALA A 122 12.90 5.94 -6.62
N ASN A 123 14.03 5.29 -6.30
CA ASN A 123 14.51 5.13 -4.93
C ASN A 123 14.86 6.47 -4.24
N ALA A 124 15.46 7.42 -4.97
CA ALA A 124 15.72 8.76 -4.45
C ALA A 124 14.39 9.50 -4.16
N CYS A 125 13.40 9.33 -5.03
CA CYS A 125 12.10 9.95 -4.90
C CYS A 125 11.28 9.46 -3.68
N LEU A 126 11.62 8.31 -3.09
CA LEU A 126 10.94 7.78 -1.89
C LEU A 126 11.00 8.75 -0.70
N GLU A 127 11.99 9.64 -0.66
CA GLU A 127 12.14 10.67 0.37
C GLU A 127 10.95 11.64 0.41
N TYR A 128 10.34 11.92 -0.74
CA TYR A 128 9.26 12.89 -0.89
C TYR A 128 7.87 12.33 -0.60
N ILE A 129 7.74 11.00 -0.48
CA ILE A 129 6.50 10.38 0.00
C ILE A 129 6.43 10.63 1.52
N PRO A 130 5.31 11.13 2.07
CA PRO A 130 5.22 11.39 3.51
C PRO A 130 5.55 10.15 4.36
N HIS A 131 6.50 10.28 5.30
CA HIS A 131 7.15 9.14 5.98
C HIS A 131 6.25 8.33 6.92
N HIS A 132 5.07 8.86 7.27
CA HIS A 132 4.09 8.19 8.11
C HIS A 132 3.19 7.21 7.32
N LEU A 133 3.24 7.26 5.99
CA LEU A 133 2.43 6.43 5.11
C LEU A 133 2.96 4.99 5.08
N ARG A 134 2.04 4.04 4.93
CA ARG A 134 2.33 2.63 4.72
C ARG A 134 2.65 2.35 3.26
N CYS A 135 3.89 1.94 3.00
CA CYS A 135 4.36 1.62 1.65
C CYS A 135 4.42 0.11 1.41
N ILE A 136 4.04 -0.37 0.23
CA ILE A 136 4.23 -1.77 -0.17
C ILE A 136 4.87 -1.82 -1.54
N SER A 137 6.06 -2.41 -1.68
CA SER A 137 6.68 -2.66 -2.99
C SER A 137 6.36 -4.05 -3.52
N ILE A 138 6.29 -4.20 -4.85
CA ILE A 138 6.19 -5.50 -5.52
C ILE A 138 7.29 -5.61 -6.58
N GLU A 139 8.27 -6.48 -6.37
CA GLU A 139 9.49 -6.53 -7.19
C GLU A 139 9.92 -7.96 -7.56
N ASP A 140 10.62 -8.14 -8.68
CA ASP A 140 11.29 -9.41 -9.01
C ASP A 140 12.63 -9.53 -8.27
N THR A 141 13.31 -8.40 -8.09
CA THR A 141 14.62 -8.28 -7.41
C THR A 141 14.54 -7.19 -6.34
N ASP A 142 15.22 -7.38 -5.20
CA ASP A 142 15.22 -6.41 -4.08
C ASP A 142 15.99 -5.13 -4.41
N GLU A 143 15.28 -4.19 -5.04
CA GLU A 143 15.82 -2.88 -5.44
C GLU A 143 15.31 -1.74 -4.56
N ALA A 144 14.05 -1.77 -4.09
CA ALA A 144 13.46 -0.71 -3.28
C ALA A 144 14.21 -0.51 -1.94
N LYS A 145 14.60 0.73 -1.65
CA LYS A 145 15.30 1.12 -0.42
C LYS A 145 14.45 2.05 0.43
N PHE A 146 13.63 1.47 1.31
CA PHE A 146 12.78 2.21 2.27
C PHE A 146 13.59 2.81 3.45
N ARG A 147 14.44 3.80 3.17
CA ARG A 147 15.25 4.48 4.21
C ARG A 147 14.40 5.30 5.20
N PHE A 148 13.32 5.91 4.70
CA PHE A 148 12.51 6.87 5.46
C PHE A 148 11.18 6.28 5.98
N HIS A 149 10.75 5.15 5.40
CA HIS A 149 9.42 4.57 5.64
C HIS A 149 9.54 3.37 6.58
N LYS A 150 9.31 3.56 7.88
CA LYS A 150 9.35 2.44 8.85
C LYS A 150 8.22 1.43 8.65
N ASN A 151 7.05 1.89 8.22
CA ASN A 151 5.88 1.06 7.98
C ASN A 151 5.86 0.61 6.51
N HIS A 152 6.68 -0.37 6.15
CA HIS A 152 6.69 -0.91 4.79
C HIS A 152 6.60 -2.43 4.73
N VAL A 153 6.24 -2.95 3.56
CA VAL A 153 6.33 -4.38 3.24
C VAL A 153 6.93 -4.52 1.84
N LYS A 154 7.93 -5.38 1.67
CA LYS A 154 8.40 -5.76 0.33
C LYS A 154 7.81 -7.11 -0.05
N LEU A 155 7.22 -7.16 -1.24
CA LEU A 155 6.68 -8.38 -1.83
C LEU A 155 7.49 -8.78 -3.05
N TYR A 156 7.72 -10.08 -3.21
CA TYR A 156 8.51 -10.63 -4.30
C TYR A 156 7.71 -11.65 -5.12
N TYR A 157 7.86 -11.62 -6.44
CA TYR A 157 7.33 -12.64 -7.36
C TYR A 157 8.44 -13.46 -8.05
N PRO A 158 9.31 -14.15 -7.29
CA PRO A 158 10.49 -14.78 -7.87
C PRO A 158 10.15 -15.83 -8.93
N GLN A 159 10.80 -15.76 -10.10
CA GLN A 159 10.53 -16.68 -11.21
C GLN A 159 11.09 -18.10 -11.00
N ARG A 160 12.02 -18.29 -10.05
CA ARG A 160 12.81 -19.53 -9.87
C ARG A 160 12.44 -20.37 -8.65
N VAL A 161 11.37 -20.04 -7.94
CA VAL A 161 10.87 -20.86 -6.82
C VAL A 161 9.81 -21.87 -7.29
N ARG A 162 9.68 -22.97 -6.55
CA ARG A 162 8.67 -24.02 -6.83
C ARG A 162 7.23 -23.50 -6.81
N VAL A 163 6.98 -22.40 -6.11
CA VAL A 163 5.66 -21.77 -6.00
C VAL A 163 5.55 -20.63 -7.02
N ARG A 164 4.63 -20.76 -7.97
CA ARG A 164 4.43 -19.75 -9.02
C ARG A 164 3.64 -18.56 -8.47
N LEU A 165 4.33 -17.47 -8.15
CA LEU A 165 3.72 -16.21 -7.74
C LEU A 165 3.66 -15.26 -8.94
N PHE A 166 2.48 -14.66 -9.16
CA PHE A 166 2.27 -13.69 -10.23
C PHE A 166 2.12 -12.29 -9.65
N LEU A 167 2.68 -11.28 -10.33
CA LEU A 167 2.51 -9.86 -10.01
C LEU A 167 1.04 -9.48 -9.75
N ARG A 168 0.12 -9.98 -10.59
CA ARG A 168 -1.33 -9.74 -10.45
C ARG A 168 -1.90 -10.26 -9.12
N SER A 169 -1.39 -11.40 -8.63
CA SER A 169 -1.81 -12.00 -7.37
C SER A 169 -1.30 -11.20 -6.18
N LEU A 170 -0.05 -10.74 -6.23
CA LEU A 170 0.53 -9.87 -5.20
C LEU A 170 -0.17 -8.52 -5.15
N LEU A 171 -0.45 -7.91 -6.30
CA LEU A 171 -1.18 -6.65 -6.36
C LEU A 171 -2.57 -6.76 -5.73
N ARG A 172 -3.30 -7.86 -5.99
CA ARG A 172 -4.57 -8.17 -5.30
C ARG A 172 -4.40 -8.34 -3.80
N SER A 173 -3.28 -8.92 -3.36
CA SER A 173 -2.94 -9.05 -1.94
C SER A 173 -2.70 -7.68 -1.30
N CYS A 174 -1.97 -6.78 -1.97
CA CYS A 174 -1.70 -5.43 -1.47
C CYS A 174 -2.97 -4.68 -1.10
N PHE A 175 -4.03 -4.75 -1.90
CA PHE A 175 -5.29 -4.08 -1.55
C PHE A 175 -5.91 -4.57 -0.23
N ARG A 176 -5.60 -5.79 0.21
CA ARG A 176 -6.04 -6.29 1.53
C ARG A 176 -5.14 -5.87 2.67
N MET A 177 -3.94 -5.37 2.39
CA MET A 177 -2.90 -5.00 3.36
C MET A 177 -2.94 -3.52 3.82
N ASN A 178 -3.97 -2.78 3.40
CA ASN A 178 -4.20 -1.37 3.72
C ASN A 178 -2.99 -0.44 3.43
N PRO A 179 -2.41 -0.47 2.22
CA PRO A 179 -1.35 0.44 1.83
C PRO A 179 -1.88 1.86 1.63
N ASP A 180 -1.01 2.83 1.91
CA ASP A 180 -1.16 4.21 1.46
C ASP A 180 -0.46 4.44 0.11
N ARG A 181 0.61 3.68 -0.17
CA ARG A 181 1.35 3.68 -1.43
C ARG A 181 1.72 2.26 -1.84
N ILE A 182 1.47 1.93 -3.11
CA ILE A 182 1.96 0.71 -3.76
C ILE A 182 3.03 1.13 -4.78
N LEU A 183 4.17 0.44 -4.76
CA LEU A 183 5.35 0.71 -5.57
C LEU A 183 5.63 -0.46 -6.51
#